data_AF-A0A961YN63-F1
#
_entry.id   AF-A0A961YN63-F1
#
_cell.length_a   1.000
_cell.length_b   1.000
_cell.length_c   1.000
_cell.angle_alpha   90.00
_cell.angle_beta   90.00
_cell.angle_gamma   90.00
#
_symmetry.space_group_name_H-M   'P 1'
#
loop_
_entity.id
_entity.type
_entity.pdbx_description
1 polymer ?
#
loop_
_entity_poly.entity_id
_entity_poly.type
_entity_poly.pdbx_seq_one_letter_code
_entity_poly.pdbx_strand_id
1 'polypeptide(L)'
;IILAIYLIGGSFMDSLALLLLTLPIFYPVSQHLGFDPLWFGVLVVIAMEMALITPPVGINVFVIKGIAKDVPLSTIFTGILPFLLAEIVMALILLLFPGIATFLPGLM
;
A
#
# COMPACT_ATOMS: atom_id res chain seq x y z
N ILE A 1 4.81 9.77 7.22
CA ILE A 1 3.52 10.50 7.25
C ILE A 1 2.71 10.24 5.99
N ILE A 2 3.23 10.57 4.80
CA ILE A 2 2.53 10.34 3.51
C ILE A 2 2.01 8.89 3.37
N LEU A 3 2.85 7.89 3.65
CA LEU A 3 2.45 6.47 3.59
C LEU A 3 1.30 6.12 4.55
N ALA A 4 1.26 6.72 5.74
CA ALA A 4 0.18 6.50 6.69
C ALA A 4 -1.14 7.14 6.20
N ILE A 5 -1.06 8.28 5.50
CA ILE A 5 -2.22 8.90 4.85
C ILE A 5 -2.76 7.98 3.75
N TYR A 6 -1.89 7.38 2.93
CA TYR A 6 -2.30 6.41 1.93
C TYR A 6 -2.90 5.15 2.53
N LEU A 7 -2.27 4.58 3.56
CA LEU A 7 -2.74 3.35 4.19
C LEU A 7 -4.08 3.56 4.91
N ILE A 8 -4.21 4.62 5.71
CA ILE A 8 -5.46 4.93 6.41
C ILE A 8 -6.50 5.38 5.38
N GLY A 9 -6.21 6.38 4.55
CA GLY A 9 -7.17 6.91 3.58
C GLY A 9 -7.66 5.85 2.59
N GLY A 10 -6.76 5.02 2.05
CA GLY A 10 -7.08 3.94 1.11
C GLY A 10 -7.86 2.78 1.75
N SER A 11 -7.84 2.67 3.08
CA SER A 11 -8.65 1.68 3.80
C SER A 11 -10.11 2.12 3.97
N PHE A 12 -10.41 3.43 3.79
CA PHE A 12 -11.76 4.00 3.86
C PHE A 12 -12.36 4.34 2.49
N MET A 13 -11.51 4.64 1.51
CA MET A 13 -11.91 5.10 0.18
C MET A 13 -11.18 4.28 -0.88
N ASP A 14 -11.70 4.27 -2.12
CA ASP A 14 -10.99 3.61 -3.23
C ASP A 14 -9.54 4.12 -3.35
N SER A 15 -8.60 3.18 -3.31
CA SER A 15 -7.17 3.49 -3.22
C SER A 15 -6.67 4.18 -4.49
N LEU A 16 -7.17 3.79 -5.67
CA LEU A 16 -6.81 4.44 -6.94
C LEU A 16 -7.35 5.87 -7.01
N ALA A 17 -8.60 6.10 -6.60
CA ALA A 17 -9.14 7.46 -6.51
C ALA A 17 -8.32 8.35 -5.56
N LEU A 18 -7.91 7.82 -4.39
CA LEU A 18 -7.05 8.56 -3.47
C LEU A 18 -5.70 8.90 -4.11
N LEU A 19 -5.08 7.94 -4.81
CA LEU A 19 -3.82 8.16 -5.52
C LEU A 19 -3.95 9.28 -6.54
N LEU A 20 -4.93 9.21 -7.43
CA LEU A 20 -5.12 10.21 -8.49
C LEU A 20 -5.36 11.61 -7.93
N LEU A 21 -6.05 11.72 -6.79
CA LEU A 21 -6.31 12.99 -6.12
C LEU A 21 -5.07 13.56 -5.42
N THR A 22 -4.30 12.70 -4.76
CA THR A 22 -3.21 13.13 -3.87
C THR A 22 -1.85 13.20 -4.55
N LEU A 23 -1.64 12.42 -5.62
CA LEU A 23 -0.36 12.35 -6.36
C LEU A 23 0.07 13.72 -6.89
N PRO A 24 -0.79 14.57 -7.49
CA PRO A 24 -0.39 15.90 -7.95
C PRO A 24 0.15 16.81 -6.85
N ILE A 25 -0.16 16.51 -5.58
CA ILE A 25 0.28 17.27 -4.41
C ILE A 25 1.51 16.62 -3.79
N PHE A 26 1.48 15.31 -3.51
CA PHE A 26 2.57 14.64 -2.81
C PHE A 26 3.79 14.36 -3.70
N TYR A 27 3.61 14.21 -5.01
CA TYR A 27 4.71 14.02 -5.94
C TYR A 27 5.66 15.23 -6.00
N PRO A 28 5.21 16.48 -6.24
CA PRO A 28 6.14 17.62 -6.24
C PRO A 28 6.75 17.85 -4.85
N VAL A 29 6.02 17.55 -3.77
CA VAL A 29 6.56 17.62 -2.41
C VAL A 29 7.68 16.60 -2.20
N SER A 30 7.52 15.36 -2.66
CA SER A 30 8.57 14.34 -2.53
C SER A 30 9.83 14.72 -3.31
N GLN A 31 9.68 15.29 -4.51
CA GLN A 31 10.80 15.82 -5.27
C GLN A 31 11.50 17.00 -4.56
N HIS A 32 10.74 17.91 -3.94
CA HIS A 32 11.31 19.02 -3.17
C HIS A 32 12.11 18.57 -1.95
N LEU A 33 11.73 17.44 -1.35
CA LEU A 33 12.46 16.80 -0.25
C LEU A 33 13.69 16.01 -0.72
N GLY A 34 13.95 15.95 -2.03
CA GLY A 34 15.07 15.22 -2.62
C GLY A 34 14.87 13.71 -2.65
N PHE A 35 13.64 13.22 -2.54
CA PHE A 35 13.35 11.80 -2.66
C PHE A 35 13.39 11.34 -4.11
N ASP A 36 13.89 10.11 -4.31
CA ASP A 36 13.82 9.46 -5.61
C ASP A 36 12.35 9.19 -5.99
N PRO A 37 11.88 9.63 -7.18
CA PRO A 37 10.50 9.48 -7.59
C PRO A 37 10.05 8.03 -7.72
N LEU A 38 10.94 7.14 -8.15
CA LEU A 38 10.63 5.73 -8.34
C LEU A 38 10.47 5.04 -6.98
N TRP A 39 11.41 5.26 -6.06
CA TRP A 39 11.31 4.77 -4.69
C TRP A 39 10.03 5.25 -4.00
N PHE A 40 9.71 6.54 -4.15
CA PHE A 40 8.49 7.12 -3.61
C PHE A 40 7.24 6.44 -4.20
N GLY A 41 7.19 6.29 -5.53
CA GLY A 41 6.08 5.61 -6.20
C GLY A 41 5.89 4.18 -5.74
N VAL A 42 6.98 3.41 -5.61
CA VAL A 42 6.94 2.01 -5.11
C VAL A 42 6.35 1.95 -3.71
N LEU A 43 6.80 2.81 -2.79
CA LEU A 43 6.27 2.81 -1.43
C LEU A 43 4.80 3.21 -1.37
N VAL A 44 4.37 4.17 -2.20
CA VAL A 44 2.95 4.57 -2.29
C VAL A 44 2.10 3.42 -2.80
N VAL A 45 2.53 2.71 -3.84
CA VAL A 45 1.82 1.53 -4.38
C VAL A 45 1.70 0.44 -3.32
N ILE A 46 2.78 0.12 -2.61
CA ILE A 46 2.75 -0.88 -1.53
C ILE A 46 1.80 -0.45 -0.40
N ALA A 47 1.79 0.83 -0.04
CA ALA A 47 0.85 1.36 0.96
C ALA A 47 -0.62 1.22 0.52
N MET A 48 -0.89 1.38 -0.78
CA MET A 48 -2.23 1.20 -1.34
C MET A 48 -2.66 -0.27 -1.35
N GLU A 49 -1.78 -1.20 -1.74
CA GLU A 49 -2.07 -2.64 -1.68
C GLU A 49 -2.41 -3.09 -0.26
N MET A 50 -1.63 -2.64 0.74
CA MET A 50 -1.93 -2.86 2.16
C MET A 50 -3.31 -2.31 2.55
N ALA A 51 -3.71 -1.16 2.00
CA ALA A 51 -4.99 -0.53 2.30
C ALA A 51 -6.19 -1.33 1.78
N LEU A 52 -6.04 -2.05 0.66
CA LEU A 52 -7.09 -2.88 0.06
C LEU A 52 -7.42 -4.15 0.87
N ILE A 53 -6.51 -4.57 1.74
CA ILE A 53 -6.67 -5.76 2.59
C ILE A 53 -6.88 -5.43 4.07
N THR A 54 -6.56 -4.20 4.50
CA THR A 54 -6.69 -3.75 5.88
C THR A 54 -8.13 -3.27 6.18
N PRO A 55 -8.75 -3.65 7.31
CA PRO A 55 -10.03 -3.07 7.74
C PRO A 55 -9.92 -1.54 7.85
N PRO A 56 -10.95 -0.74 7.50
CA PRO A 56 -12.39 -1.06 7.56
C PRO A 56 -13.08 -1.45 6.25
N VAL A 57 -12.63 -0.99 5.07
CA VAL A 57 -13.29 -1.32 3.79
C VAL A 57 -12.73 -2.61 3.20
N GLY A 58 -11.43 -2.89 3.34
CA GLY A 58 -10.80 -4.18 2.99
C GLY A 58 -11.37 -4.86 1.74
N ILE A 59 -11.50 -4.14 0.62
CA ILE A 59 -12.28 -4.56 -0.57
C ILE A 59 -11.94 -5.99 -0.98
N ASN A 60 -10.65 -6.35 -1.00
CA ASN A 60 -10.20 -7.68 -1.38
C ASN A 60 -10.75 -8.77 -0.45
N VAL A 61 -10.87 -8.49 0.85
CA VAL A 61 -11.47 -9.39 1.85
C VAL A 61 -12.96 -9.60 1.59
N PHE A 62 -13.68 -8.53 1.26
CA PHE A 62 -15.11 -8.61 0.94
C PHE A 62 -15.38 -9.33 -0.39
N VAL A 63 -14.49 -9.19 -1.38
CA VAL A 63 -14.54 -9.98 -2.62
C VAL A 63 -14.41 -11.47 -2.30
N ILE A 64 -13.44 -11.86 -1.46
CA ILE A 64 -13.30 -13.26 -1.02
C ILE A 64 -14.54 -13.74 -0.26
N LYS A 65 -15.13 -12.91 0.61
CA LYS A 65 -16.38 -13.26 1.30
C LYS A 65 -17.56 -13.48 0.34
N GLY A 66 -17.59 -12.78 -0.79
CA GLY A 66 -18.60 -12.99 -1.84
C GLY A 66 -18.48 -14.35 -2.54
N ILE A 67 -17.26 -14.87 -2.66
CA ILE A 67 -16.94 -16.17 -3.26
C ILE A 67 -17.11 -17.30 -2.22
N ALA A 68 -16.46 -17.17 -1.06
CA ALA A 68 -16.47 -18.14 0.03
C ALA A 68 -17.53 -17.75 1.09
N LYS A 69 -18.81 -17.86 0.71
CA LYS A 69 -19.93 -17.41 1.55
C LYS A 69 -20.00 -18.10 2.91
N ASP A 70 -19.54 -19.35 3.01
CA ASP A 70 -19.59 -20.16 4.23
C ASP A 70 -18.50 -19.79 5.24
N VAL A 71 -17.46 -19.04 4.83
CA VAL A 71 -16.34 -18.67 5.70
C VAL A 71 -16.66 -17.36 6.44
N PRO A 72 -16.59 -17.30 7.77
CA PRO A 72 -16.78 -16.06 8.53
C PRO A 72 -15.77 -14.98 8.12
N LEU A 73 -16.22 -13.73 8.06
CA LEU A 73 -15.35 -12.60 7.69
C LEU A 73 -14.15 -12.45 8.64
N SER A 74 -14.34 -12.73 9.93
CA SER A 74 -13.28 -12.75 10.94
C SER A 74 -12.16 -13.75 10.61
N THR A 75 -12.51 -14.94 10.10
CA THR A 75 -11.54 -15.96 9.69
C THR A 75 -10.73 -15.48 8.50
N ILE A 76 -11.37 -14.80 7.53
CA ILE A 76 -10.67 -14.25 6.36
C ILE A 76 -9.69 -13.15 6.79
N PHE A 77 -10.13 -12.21 7.63
CA PHE A 77 -9.24 -11.17 8.16
C PHE A 77 -8.06 -11.74 8.95
N THR A 78 -8.31 -12.75 9.78
CA THR A 78 -7.24 -13.39 10.57
C THR A 78 -6.28 -14.17 9.67
N GLY A 79 -6.77 -14.74 8.57
CA GLY A 79 -5.95 -15.40 7.54
C GLY A 79 -5.04 -14.44 6.76
N ILE A 80 -5.42 -13.16 6.65
CA ILE A 80 -4.67 -12.13 5.92
C ILE A 80 -3.57 -11.50 6.78
N LEU A 81 -3.71 -11.50 8.11
CA LEU A 81 -2.70 -10.96 9.03
C LEU A 81 -1.23 -11.38 8.73
N PRO A 82 -0.89 -12.66 8.49
CA PRO A 82 0.48 -13.03 8.14
C PRO A 82 0.97 -12.39 6.84
N PHE A 83 0.08 -12.20 5.86
CA PHE A 83 0.39 -11.52 4.61
C PHE A 83 0.62 -10.02 4.83
N LEU A 84 -0.27 -9.37 5.59
CA LEU A 84 -0.13 -7.96 5.96
C LEU A 84 1.19 -7.70 6.73
N LEU A 85 1.57 -8.61 7.63
CA LEU A 85 2.86 -8.53 8.32
C LEU A 85 4.04 -8.61 7.36
N ALA A 86 3.99 -9.51 6.37
CA ALA A 86 5.02 -9.62 5.35
C ALA A 86 5.13 -8.33 4.50
N GLU A 87 4.00 -7.72 4.12
CA GLU A 87 3.98 -6.44 3.40
C GLU A 87 4.56 -5.29 4.24
N ILE A 88 4.24 -5.22 5.54
CA ILE A 88 4.80 -4.22 6.45
C ILE A 88 6.33 -4.39 6.54
N VAL A 89 6.81 -5.62 6.69
CA VAL A 89 8.26 -5.91 6.74
C VAL A 89 8.93 -5.50 5.43
N MET A 90 8.33 -5.85 4.29
CA MET A 90 8.83 -5.45 2.97
C MET A 90 8.87 -3.92 2.82
N ALA A 91 7.80 -3.22 3.22
CA ALA A 91 7.74 -1.76 3.17
C ALA A 91 8.82 -1.12 4.05
N LEU A 92 9.07 -1.66 5.24
CA LEU A 92 10.13 -1.18 6.14
C LEU A 92 11.52 -1.40 5.52
N ILE A 93 11.76 -2.56 4.91
CA ILE A 93 13.03 -2.84 4.22
C ILE A 93 13.24 -1.83 3.09
N LEU A 94 12.24 -1.60 2.25
CA LEU A 94 12.34 -0.63 1.15
C LEU A 94 12.48 0.80 1.64
N LEU A 95 11.85 1.14 2.76
CA LEU A 95 11.97 2.47 3.37
C LEU A 95 13.40 2.72 3.88
N LEU A 96 14.05 1.72 4.47
CA LEU A 96 15.42 1.82 4.98
C LEU A 96 16.49 1.68 3.87
N PHE A 97 16.18 0.90 2.84
CA PHE A 97 17.11 0.57 1.75
C PHE A 97 16.49 0.96 0.39
N PRO A 98 16.46 2.26 0.05
CA PRO A 98 15.83 2.75 -1.18
C PRO A 98 16.47 2.18 -2.45
N GLY A 99 17.75 1.83 -2.38
CA GLY A 99 18.49 1.21 -3.48
C GLY A 99 17.86 -0.10 -3.98
N ILE A 100 17.10 -0.83 -3.16
CA ILE A 100 16.42 -2.05 -3.62
C ILE A 100 15.35 -1.73 -4.67
N ALA A 101 14.62 -0.63 -4.50
CA ALA A 101 13.58 -0.22 -5.44
C ALA A 101 14.17 0.31 -6.75
N THR A 102 15.33 0.94 -6.69
CA THR A 102 15.99 1.57 -7.86
C THR A 102 17.04 0.68 -8.52
N PHE A 103 17.42 -0.45 -7.90
CA PHE A 103 18.49 -1.33 -8.36
C PHE A 103 18.28 -1.80 -9.79
N LEU A 104 17.13 -2.42 -10.07
CA LEU A 104 16.87 -3.01 -11.39
C LEU A 104 16.77 -1.91 -12.48
N PRO A 105 16.03 -0.81 -12.29
CA PRO A 105 16.02 0.29 -13.26
C PRO A 105 17.36 0.98 -13.42
N GLY A 106 18.22 1.01 -12.40
CA GLY A 106 19.57 1.55 -12.48
C GLY A 106 20.57 0.68 -13.26
N LEU A 107 20.19 -0.55 -13.62
CA LEU A 107 20.97 -1.44 -14.49
C LEU A 107 20.57 -1.34 -15.98
N MET A 108 19.51 -0.61 -16.31
CA MET A 108 19.02 -0.37 -17.68
C MET A 108 19.55 0.96 -18.22
#